data_AF-A0A1E5MJW4-F1
#
_entry.id   AF-A0A1E5MJW4-F1
#
_cell.length_a   1.000
_cell.length_b   1.000
_cell.length_c   1.000
_cell.angle_alpha   90.00
_cell.angle_beta   90.00
_cell.angle_gamma   90.00
#
_symmetry.space_group_name_H-M   'P 1'
#
loop_
_entity.id
_entity.type
_entity.pdbx_description
1 polymer ?
#
loop_
_entity_poly.entity_id
_entity_poly.type
_entity_poly.pdbx_seq_one_letter_code
_entity_poly.pdbx_strand_id
1 'polypeptide(L)'
;MVRRTRPAPPATHRRPAHRRRTAILERMPQQRRRPVVTAVAALIAAGLVAGGFALTAQRSGEDPVVGAGAATVTPSATAADGAARDGTVTITRTGPDLPGADVLDRCDTDSRATVARYDTAALGQVVLQCGTSGQGYEHIRVRHTVDWRDVLGPRSDRDWDDAMLTAVQSVLESPPTGYPQDAGDGKVCYAAPVRFDDGSRPAAEPNVRVIVSATTDRVITAFPTDDGGC
;
A
#
# COMPACT_ATOMS: atom_id res chain seq x y z
N MET A 1 -33.75 65.28 2.68
CA MET A 1 -32.41 64.95 3.21
C MET A 1 -32.45 63.54 3.79
N VAL A 2 -31.43 62.69 3.57
CA VAL A 2 -31.35 61.35 4.18
C VAL A 2 -29.94 61.16 4.74
N ARG A 3 -29.80 61.02 6.06
CA ARG A 3 -28.51 60.73 6.72
C ARG A 3 -28.21 59.23 6.63
N ARG A 4 -27.19 58.85 5.86
CA ARG A 4 -26.58 57.51 5.95
C ARG A 4 -25.63 57.46 7.14
N THR A 5 -25.99 56.73 8.19
CA THR A 5 -25.04 56.30 9.24
C THR A 5 -24.10 55.25 8.67
N ARG A 6 -22.80 55.35 8.99
CA ARG A 6 -21.81 54.30 8.69
C ARG A 6 -21.74 53.30 9.85
N PRO A 7 -21.61 51.98 9.61
CA PRO A 7 -21.30 51.02 10.65
C PRO A 7 -19.86 51.20 11.17
N ALA A 8 -19.61 50.78 12.41
CA ALA A 8 -18.29 50.80 13.04
C ALA A 8 -17.46 49.55 12.68
N PRO A 9 -16.11 49.64 12.67
CA PRO A 9 -15.24 48.50 12.42
C PRO A 9 -15.18 47.54 13.63
N PRO A 10 -14.92 46.22 13.42
CA PRO A 10 -14.81 45.24 14.49
C PRO A 10 -13.50 45.39 15.30
N ALA A 11 -13.56 45.01 16.58
CA ALA A 11 -12.43 45.13 17.51
C ALA A 11 -11.36 44.05 17.29
N THR A 12 -10.07 44.45 17.33
CA THR A 12 -8.93 43.54 17.16
C THR A 12 -8.48 42.93 18.50
N HIS A 13 -8.75 41.64 18.70
CA HIS A 13 -8.25 40.88 19.85
C HIS A 13 -6.73 40.69 19.79
N ARG A 14 -5.98 41.49 20.55
CA ARG A 14 -4.56 41.23 20.84
C ARG A 14 -4.44 40.05 21.81
N ARG A 15 -3.75 38.97 21.42
CA ARG A 15 -3.31 37.92 22.36
C ARG A 15 -2.06 38.40 23.15
N PRO A 16 -1.94 38.07 24.45
CA PRO A 16 -0.78 38.42 25.25
C PRO A 16 0.43 37.52 24.94
N ALA A 17 1.64 38.08 25.01
CA ALA A 17 2.88 37.33 24.82
C ALA A 17 3.39 36.73 26.15
N HIS A 18 3.36 35.42 26.29
CA HIS A 18 4.01 34.73 27.42
C HIS A 18 5.52 34.60 27.19
N ARG A 19 6.33 35.15 28.10
CA ARG A 19 7.80 35.11 28.03
C ARG A 19 8.48 35.03 29.41
N ARG A 20 8.85 33.82 29.83
CA ARG A 20 9.86 33.45 30.85
C ARG A 20 10.10 31.93 30.67
N ARG A 21 11.35 31.43 30.62
CA ARG A 21 12.28 31.14 31.74
C ARG A 21 11.66 30.15 32.75
N THR A 22 12.31 29.07 33.18
CA THR A 22 13.77 28.84 33.34
C THR A 22 14.16 27.38 33.02
N ALA A 23 15.46 27.10 32.85
CA ALA A 23 15.98 25.74 32.62
C ALA A 23 15.99 24.86 33.88
N ILE A 24 16.01 23.54 33.68
CA ILE A 24 16.44 22.52 34.66
C ILE A 24 17.57 21.72 34.01
N LEU A 25 18.67 21.50 34.74
CA LEU A 25 19.64 20.45 34.39
C LEU A 25 19.14 19.13 34.96
N GLU A 26 19.10 18.09 34.14
CA GLU A 26 19.05 16.72 34.66
C GLU A 26 20.05 15.84 33.92
N ARG A 27 20.93 15.18 34.68
CA ARG A 27 21.93 14.23 34.16
C ARG A 27 21.32 12.84 34.14
N MET A 28 21.20 12.23 32.97
CA MET A 28 20.88 10.81 32.81
C MET A 28 22.00 10.11 31.99
N PRO A 29 22.16 8.78 32.10
CA PRO A 29 23.50 8.19 32.21
C PRO A 29 24.21 7.86 30.89
N GLN A 30 25.54 7.72 30.97
CA GLN A 30 26.39 7.24 29.89
C GLN A 30 25.98 5.82 29.44
N GLN A 31 25.48 5.67 28.20
CA GLN A 31 25.33 4.35 27.58
C GLN A 31 26.72 3.73 27.30
N ARG A 32 27.19 2.85 28.20
CA ARG A 32 28.33 1.96 27.93
C ARG A 32 27.95 0.90 26.89
N ARG A 33 27.95 1.25 25.61
CA ARG A 33 27.86 0.26 24.52
C ARG A 33 29.19 -0.49 24.43
N ARG A 34 29.17 -1.79 24.74
CA ARG A 34 30.31 -2.70 24.50
C ARG A 34 30.39 -3.03 23.01
N PRO A 35 31.59 -3.25 22.44
CA PRO A 35 31.71 -3.73 21.07
C PRO A 35 31.21 -5.17 20.98
N VAL A 36 30.40 -5.47 19.98
CA VAL A 36 30.11 -6.85 19.55
C VAL A 36 30.97 -7.12 18.33
N VAL A 37 32.03 -7.92 18.53
CA VAL A 37 32.78 -8.53 17.43
C VAL A 37 32.18 -9.91 17.21
N THR A 38 31.72 -10.19 16.01
CA THR A 38 31.36 -11.56 15.58
C THR A 38 31.73 -11.69 14.10
N ALA A 39 32.34 -12.82 13.75
CA ALA A 39 33.14 -12.95 12.54
C ALA A 39 32.35 -13.44 11.31
N VAL A 40 32.93 -13.19 10.14
CA VAL A 40 32.51 -13.76 8.86
C VAL A 40 32.70 -15.28 8.85
N ALA A 41 31.70 -16.01 8.36
CA ALA A 41 31.85 -17.38 7.87
C ALA A 41 30.96 -17.57 6.64
N ALA A 42 31.56 -17.59 5.45
CA ALA A 42 30.87 -17.97 4.23
C ALA A 42 31.07 -19.48 3.97
N LEU A 43 29.99 -20.18 3.62
CA LEU A 43 30.07 -21.56 3.12
C LEU A 43 29.29 -21.66 1.81
N ILE A 44 30.03 -21.89 0.73
CA ILE A 44 29.48 -22.25 -0.58
C ILE A 44 29.25 -23.76 -0.59
N ALA A 45 28.04 -24.19 -0.89
CA ALA A 45 27.71 -25.60 -1.14
C ALA A 45 26.87 -25.71 -2.41
N ALA A 46 27.52 -25.99 -3.54
CA ALA A 46 26.83 -26.24 -4.81
C ALA A 46 26.25 -27.66 -4.82
N GLY A 47 24.92 -27.78 -4.73
CA GLY A 47 24.19 -29.05 -4.70
C GLY A 47 23.45 -29.35 -6.00
N LEU A 48 24.18 -29.68 -7.07
CA LEU A 48 23.59 -30.04 -8.36
C LEU A 48 23.19 -31.53 -8.36
N VAL A 49 21.90 -31.83 -8.17
CA VAL A 49 21.34 -33.18 -8.29
C VAL A 49 20.23 -33.18 -9.34
N ALA A 50 20.47 -33.84 -10.46
CA ALA A 50 19.44 -34.10 -11.47
C ALA A 50 18.51 -35.22 -10.99
N GLY A 51 17.19 -35.01 -11.08
CA GLY A 51 16.18 -35.95 -10.58
C GLY A 51 14.83 -35.76 -11.27
N GLY A 52 14.78 -36.01 -12.58
CA GLY A 52 13.54 -35.86 -13.36
C GLY A 52 12.58 -37.03 -13.15
N PHE A 53 11.34 -36.73 -12.75
CA PHE A 53 10.21 -37.65 -12.81
C PHE A 53 9.07 -37.00 -13.60
N ALA A 54 8.88 -37.45 -14.84
CA ALA A 54 7.74 -37.04 -15.67
C ALA A 54 6.50 -37.89 -15.31
N LEU A 55 5.59 -37.34 -14.50
CA LEU A 55 4.29 -37.96 -14.22
C LEU A 55 3.27 -37.55 -15.28
N THR A 56 3.18 -38.34 -16.35
CA THR A 56 2.12 -38.22 -17.35
C THR A 56 0.83 -38.86 -16.84
N ALA A 57 -0.18 -38.05 -16.53
CA ALA A 57 -1.55 -38.50 -16.29
C ALA A 57 -2.51 -37.74 -17.21
N GLN A 58 -3.07 -38.44 -18.21
CA GLN A 58 -4.08 -37.87 -19.11
C GLN A 58 -5.49 -38.32 -18.71
N ARG A 59 -6.38 -37.32 -18.55
CA ARG A 59 -7.85 -37.32 -18.80
C ARG A 59 -8.65 -38.61 -18.58
N SER A 60 -9.73 -38.49 -17.81
CA SER A 60 -11.12 -38.28 -18.33
C SER A 60 -12.11 -38.34 -17.17
N GLY A 61 -13.17 -37.51 -17.16
CA GLY A 61 -14.23 -37.60 -16.14
C GLY A 61 -15.13 -36.37 -16.06
N GLU A 62 -16.20 -36.36 -16.85
CA GLU A 62 -17.28 -35.37 -16.87
C GLU A 62 -18.62 -36.15 -16.90
N ASP A 63 -19.73 -35.82 -16.23
CA ASP A 63 -20.18 -34.72 -15.35
C ASP A 63 -21.24 -35.37 -14.36
N PRO A 64 -22.21 -34.74 -13.62
CA PRO A 64 -22.55 -33.32 -13.46
C PRO A 64 -22.89 -32.78 -12.04
N VAL A 65 -22.91 -31.44 -11.98
CA VAL A 65 -23.80 -30.50 -11.24
C VAL A 65 -24.71 -31.05 -10.11
N VAL A 66 -24.60 -30.48 -8.88
CA VAL A 66 -25.70 -29.78 -8.14
C VAL A 66 -25.21 -29.15 -6.81
N GLY A 67 -25.38 -27.82 -6.69
CA GLY A 67 -26.01 -27.17 -5.52
C GLY A 67 -25.34 -27.14 -4.13
N ALA A 68 -24.29 -26.33 -3.94
CA ALA A 68 -24.08 -25.57 -2.69
C ALA A 68 -23.22 -24.33 -2.97
N GLY A 69 -23.66 -23.14 -2.53
CA GLY A 69 -23.03 -21.87 -2.91
C GLY A 69 -21.76 -21.53 -2.11
N ALA A 70 -20.59 -21.79 -2.68
CA ALA A 70 -19.39 -21.04 -2.36
C ALA A 70 -19.31 -19.81 -3.29
N ALA A 71 -19.30 -18.60 -2.71
CA ALA A 71 -19.16 -17.38 -3.50
C ALA A 71 -17.71 -17.22 -3.97
N THR A 72 -17.43 -17.56 -5.23
CA THR A 72 -16.12 -17.40 -5.88
C THR A 72 -15.85 -15.91 -6.15
N VAL A 73 -15.48 -15.18 -5.10
CA VAL A 73 -15.06 -13.78 -5.18
C VAL A 73 -13.64 -13.72 -5.74
N THR A 74 -13.55 -13.68 -7.08
CA THR A 74 -12.29 -13.51 -7.83
C THR A 74 -12.23 -12.12 -8.46
N PRO A 75 -11.79 -11.08 -7.71
CA PRO A 75 -11.43 -9.78 -8.27
C PRO A 75 -10.04 -9.88 -8.93
N SER A 76 -9.92 -10.70 -9.97
CA SER A 76 -8.77 -10.61 -10.88
C SER A 76 -9.00 -9.41 -11.79
N ALA A 77 -8.54 -8.24 -11.37
CA ALA A 77 -8.43 -7.10 -12.26
C ALA A 77 -7.41 -7.45 -13.35
N THR A 78 -7.91 -7.71 -14.57
CA THR A 78 -7.11 -8.10 -15.74
C THR A 78 -6.27 -6.91 -16.20
N ALA A 79 -5.10 -6.74 -15.57
CA ALA A 79 -4.11 -5.75 -15.98
C ALA A 79 -3.67 -6.02 -17.41
N ALA A 80 -3.92 -5.05 -18.30
CA ALA A 80 -3.79 -5.23 -19.74
C ALA A 80 -2.38 -5.64 -20.21
N ASP A 81 -2.40 -6.38 -21.33
CA ASP A 81 -1.33 -6.88 -22.18
C ASP A 81 0.12 -6.48 -21.85
N GLY A 82 0.91 -7.48 -21.46
CA GLY A 82 2.05 -7.95 -22.25
C GLY A 82 3.30 -7.07 -22.39
N ALA A 83 3.27 -5.81 -21.96
CA ALA A 83 4.46 -4.96 -21.94
C ALA A 83 5.44 -5.45 -20.85
N ALA A 84 6.75 -5.45 -21.16
CA ALA A 84 7.78 -5.68 -20.16
C ALA A 84 7.74 -4.56 -19.10
N ARG A 85 7.22 -4.87 -17.91
CA ARG A 85 6.94 -3.87 -16.87
C ARG A 85 8.25 -3.36 -16.27
N ASP A 86 8.56 -2.10 -16.54
CA ASP A 86 9.67 -1.28 -15.99
C ASP A 86 9.45 -0.94 -14.50
N GLY A 87 8.98 -1.92 -13.72
CA GLY A 87 8.52 -1.78 -12.32
C GLY A 87 7.44 -0.71 -12.07
N THR A 88 6.95 -0.05 -13.12
CA THR A 88 6.18 1.19 -13.03
C THR A 88 4.69 0.88 -12.91
N VAL A 89 4.02 1.52 -11.95
CA VAL A 89 2.56 1.50 -11.83
C VAL A 89 1.94 2.44 -12.86
N THR A 90 0.98 1.95 -13.63
CA THR A 90 0.14 2.76 -14.52
C THR A 90 -1.27 2.87 -13.93
N ILE A 91 -1.66 4.08 -13.50
CA ILE A 91 -3.01 4.37 -13.03
C ILE A 91 -3.81 4.94 -14.20
N THR A 92 -4.83 4.22 -14.67
CA THR A 92 -5.83 4.79 -15.58
C THR A 92 -6.71 5.78 -14.81
N ARG A 93 -7.09 6.92 -15.42
CA ARG A 93 -7.92 7.96 -14.78
C ARG A 93 -9.43 7.73 -14.86
N THR A 94 -9.81 6.65 -15.54
CA THR A 94 -11.14 6.03 -15.52
C THR A 94 -10.96 4.52 -15.38
N GLY A 95 -11.98 3.82 -14.91
CA GLY A 95 -11.94 2.37 -14.69
C GLY A 95 -13.24 1.84 -14.09
N PRO A 96 -13.30 0.53 -13.78
CA PRO A 96 -14.33 -0.01 -12.90
C PRO A 96 -14.06 0.39 -11.44
N ASP A 97 -15.11 0.44 -10.64
CA ASP A 97 -15.06 0.35 -9.17
C ASP A 97 -14.27 -0.91 -8.79
N LEU A 98 -13.18 -0.71 -8.04
CA LEU A 98 -12.41 -1.74 -7.39
C LEU A 98 -12.41 -1.45 -5.89
N PRO A 99 -12.85 -2.39 -5.04
CA PRO A 99 -13.16 -3.79 -5.32
C PRO A 99 -14.67 -4.06 -5.51
N GLY A 100 -15.49 -3.02 -5.70
CA GLY A 100 -16.95 -3.10 -5.60
C GLY A 100 -17.45 -2.69 -4.21
N ALA A 101 -18.46 -1.82 -4.14
CA ALA A 101 -19.10 -1.41 -2.88
C ALA A 101 -19.41 -2.58 -1.90
N ASP A 102 -20.01 -3.69 -2.38
CA ASP A 102 -20.29 -4.90 -1.58
C ASP A 102 -19.05 -5.49 -0.86
N VAL A 103 -17.85 -5.28 -1.40
CA VAL A 103 -16.60 -5.72 -0.77
C VAL A 103 -16.22 -4.80 0.39
N LEU A 104 -16.43 -3.48 0.23
CA LEU A 104 -16.08 -2.43 1.19
C LEU A 104 -17.12 -2.27 2.32
N ASP A 105 -18.41 -2.45 2.06
CA ASP A 105 -19.48 -2.42 3.06
C ASP A 105 -19.24 -3.44 4.20
N ARG A 106 -18.53 -4.54 3.90
CA ARG A 106 -18.12 -5.53 4.91
C ARG A 106 -17.05 -5.01 5.87
N CYS A 107 -16.29 -3.97 5.52
CA CYS A 107 -15.27 -3.38 6.38
C CYS A 107 -15.86 -2.62 7.58
N ASP A 108 -17.11 -2.13 7.47
CA ASP A 108 -17.83 -1.52 8.59
C ASP A 108 -18.32 -2.58 9.63
N THR A 109 -18.18 -3.89 9.35
CA THR A 109 -18.63 -4.98 10.24
C THR A 109 -17.59 -6.06 10.57
N ASP A 110 -16.67 -6.40 9.66
CA ASP A 110 -15.58 -7.36 9.93
C ASP A 110 -14.19 -6.87 9.46
N SER A 111 -13.37 -6.49 10.45
CA SER A 111 -11.93 -6.23 10.32
C SER A 111 -11.09 -7.33 9.64
N ARG A 112 -11.59 -8.57 9.54
CA ARG A 112 -10.89 -9.69 8.89
C ARG A 112 -11.39 -10.00 7.48
N ALA A 113 -12.45 -9.33 7.01
CA ALA A 113 -12.97 -9.51 5.66
C ALA A 113 -11.88 -9.19 4.63
N THR A 114 -11.83 -9.98 3.55
CA THR A 114 -10.86 -9.81 2.46
C THR A 114 -11.36 -8.75 1.50
N VAL A 115 -10.53 -7.72 1.28
CA VAL A 115 -10.72 -6.66 0.28
C VAL A 115 -10.12 -7.11 -1.06
N ALA A 116 -8.87 -7.61 -1.04
CA ALA A 116 -8.19 -8.12 -2.22
C ALA A 116 -7.13 -9.18 -1.87
N ARG A 117 -6.67 -9.92 -2.88
CA ARG A 117 -5.60 -10.93 -2.82
C ARG A 117 -4.64 -10.68 -3.99
N TYR A 118 -3.35 -10.88 -3.75
CA TYR A 118 -2.29 -10.63 -4.71
C TYR A 118 -1.28 -11.76 -4.66
N ASP A 119 -0.94 -12.37 -5.80
CA ASP A 119 0.01 -13.49 -5.84
C ASP A 119 1.42 -12.97 -6.14
N THR A 120 2.26 -12.91 -5.10
CA THR A 120 3.58 -12.28 -5.15
C THR A 120 4.69 -13.32 -5.39
N ALA A 121 5.70 -12.95 -6.18
CA ALA A 121 6.84 -13.83 -6.46
C ALA A 121 7.75 -14.11 -5.23
N ALA A 122 7.65 -13.31 -4.17
CA ALA A 122 8.55 -13.35 -3.01
C ALA A 122 7.93 -13.95 -1.74
N LEU A 123 6.62 -13.78 -1.53
CA LEU A 123 5.90 -14.26 -0.35
C LEU A 123 4.81 -15.29 -0.69
N GLY A 124 4.51 -15.52 -1.98
CA GLY A 124 3.27 -16.16 -2.38
C GLY A 124 2.08 -15.21 -2.22
N GLN A 125 0.92 -15.74 -1.84
CA GLN A 125 -0.31 -14.95 -1.76
C GLN A 125 -0.34 -14.01 -0.56
N VAL A 126 -0.42 -12.71 -0.84
CA VAL A 126 -0.60 -11.64 0.15
C VAL A 126 -2.06 -11.16 0.13
N VAL A 127 -2.62 -10.86 1.29
CA VAL A 127 -4.03 -10.44 1.45
C VAL A 127 -4.14 -9.00 1.95
N LEU A 128 -4.93 -8.17 1.26
CA LEU A 128 -5.44 -6.94 1.85
C LEU A 128 -6.76 -7.25 2.57
N GLN A 129 -6.79 -7.02 3.87
CA GLN A 129 -8.00 -7.14 4.70
C GLN A 129 -8.51 -5.75 5.07
N CYS A 130 -9.79 -5.66 5.44
CA CYS A 130 -10.41 -4.45 5.97
C CYS A 130 -9.55 -3.85 7.09
N GLY A 131 -9.19 -4.66 8.08
CA GLY A 131 -8.20 -4.29 9.11
C GLY A 131 -8.74 -3.33 10.16
N THR A 132 -7.92 -2.39 10.57
CA THR A 132 -8.20 -1.38 11.61
C THR A 132 -7.48 -0.07 11.28
N SER A 133 -7.66 0.99 12.07
CA SER A 133 -6.92 2.25 11.94
C SER A 133 -5.39 2.14 12.09
N GLY A 134 -4.84 0.96 12.40
CA GLY A 134 -3.40 0.68 12.49
C GLY A 134 -2.83 -0.28 11.43
N GLN A 135 -3.67 -0.98 10.65
CA GLN A 135 -3.24 -1.88 9.56
C GLN A 135 -4.38 -2.23 8.59
N GLY A 136 -4.07 -2.48 7.32
CA GLY A 136 -5.03 -2.89 6.30
C GLY A 136 -5.75 -1.71 5.62
N TYR A 137 -6.83 -2.00 4.91
CA TYR A 137 -7.60 -1.02 4.14
C TYR A 137 -8.08 0.16 4.98
N GLU A 138 -8.59 -0.08 6.19
CA GLU A 138 -9.05 0.96 7.11
C GLU A 138 -7.94 1.91 7.54
N HIS A 139 -6.71 1.42 7.74
CA HIS A 139 -5.57 2.29 8.03
C HIS A 139 -5.24 3.19 6.84
N ILE A 140 -5.28 2.63 5.63
CA ILE A 140 -5.08 3.38 4.39
C ILE A 140 -6.20 4.43 4.23
N ARG A 141 -7.46 4.06 4.45
CA ARG A 141 -8.63 4.96 4.42
C ARG A 141 -8.50 6.13 5.40
N VAL A 142 -8.16 5.87 6.67
CA VAL A 142 -8.11 6.94 7.69
C VAL A 142 -6.82 7.76 7.70
N ARG A 143 -5.77 7.36 6.95
CA ARG A 143 -4.48 8.07 6.91
C ARG A 143 -4.11 8.64 5.54
N HIS A 144 -4.42 7.95 4.45
CA HIS A 144 -3.81 8.16 3.14
C HIS A 144 -4.82 8.47 2.02
N THR A 145 -6.13 8.54 2.30
CA THR A 145 -7.14 8.98 1.31
C THR A 145 -6.92 10.42 0.81
N VAL A 146 -6.22 11.29 1.57
CA VAL A 146 -5.83 12.62 1.07
C VAL A 146 -4.69 12.48 0.08
N ASP A 147 -3.62 11.82 0.48
CA ASP A 147 -2.40 11.52 -0.29
C ASP A 147 -2.76 10.90 -1.66
N TRP A 148 -3.62 9.87 -1.67
CA TRP A 148 -4.12 9.22 -2.89
C TRP A 148 -4.96 10.16 -3.79
N ARG A 149 -5.68 11.14 -3.23
CA ARG A 149 -6.43 12.15 -4.00
C ARG A 149 -5.53 13.23 -4.57
N ASP A 150 -4.49 13.64 -3.83
CA ASP A 150 -3.51 14.63 -4.29
C ASP A 150 -2.61 14.07 -5.42
N VAL A 151 -2.34 12.76 -5.42
CA VAL A 151 -1.76 12.05 -6.57
C VAL A 151 -2.64 12.15 -7.81
N LEU A 152 -3.92 11.80 -7.71
CA LEU A 152 -4.87 11.77 -8.83
C LEU A 152 -5.16 13.18 -9.38
N GLY A 153 -5.30 14.16 -8.48
CA GLY A 153 -5.53 15.56 -8.80
C GLY A 153 -6.89 15.85 -9.45
N PRO A 154 -7.17 17.12 -9.80
CA PRO A 154 -8.49 17.59 -10.23
C PRO A 154 -8.85 17.25 -11.69
N ARG A 155 -8.31 16.14 -12.24
CA ARG A 155 -8.56 15.65 -13.61
C ARG A 155 -8.77 14.14 -13.69
N SER A 156 -9.04 13.50 -12.55
CA SER A 156 -9.38 12.08 -12.46
C SER A 156 -10.85 11.96 -12.11
N ASP A 157 -11.60 11.18 -12.89
CA ASP A 157 -12.96 10.75 -12.54
C ASP A 157 -12.95 9.44 -11.73
N ARG A 158 -11.76 8.85 -11.53
CA ARG A 158 -11.51 7.64 -10.75
C ARG A 158 -11.33 7.94 -9.27
N ASP A 159 -11.82 7.04 -8.42
CA ASP A 159 -11.73 7.15 -6.97
C ASP A 159 -10.36 6.71 -6.40
N TRP A 160 -10.12 7.13 -5.17
CA TRP A 160 -8.83 7.04 -4.48
C TRP A 160 -8.44 5.58 -4.12
N ASP A 161 -9.43 4.76 -3.82
CA ASP A 161 -9.35 3.34 -3.49
C ASP A 161 -9.11 2.51 -4.75
N ASP A 162 -9.78 2.79 -5.87
CA ASP A 162 -9.51 2.13 -7.15
C ASP A 162 -8.03 2.28 -7.56
N ALA A 163 -7.51 3.50 -7.40
CA ALA A 163 -6.15 3.89 -7.74
C ALA A 163 -5.14 3.21 -6.80
N MET A 164 -5.42 3.22 -5.49
CA MET A 164 -4.64 2.54 -4.47
C MET A 164 -4.58 1.03 -4.71
N LEU A 165 -5.70 0.37 -4.99
CA LEU A 165 -5.76 -1.09 -5.24
C LEU A 165 -5.02 -1.47 -6.53
N THR A 166 -5.17 -0.68 -7.60
CA THR A 166 -4.41 -0.86 -8.84
C THR A 166 -2.90 -0.73 -8.60
N ALA A 167 -2.49 0.23 -7.76
CA ALA A 167 -1.10 0.42 -7.39
C ALA A 167 -0.57 -0.73 -6.52
N VAL A 168 -1.32 -1.16 -5.50
CA VAL A 168 -0.95 -2.30 -4.65
C VAL A 168 -0.80 -3.59 -5.47
N GLN A 169 -1.75 -3.89 -6.35
CA GLN A 169 -1.65 -5.04 -7.25
C GLN A 169 -0.39 -4.96 -8.12
N SER A 170 -0.20 -3.84 -8.83
CA SER A 170 0.95 -3.63 -9.72
C SER A 170 2.29 -3.78 -9.00
N VAL A 171 2.40 -3.25 -7.78
CA VAL A 171 3.60 -3.30 -6.95
C VAL A 171 3.91 -4.72 -6.44
N LEU A 172 2.88 -5.48 -6.05
CA LEU A 172 3.04 -6.80 -5.42
C LEU A 172 3.18 -7.94 -6.45
N GLU A 173 2.49 -7.84 -7.59
CA GLU A 173 2.50 -8.83 -8.68
C GLU A 173 3.54 -8.53 -9.77
N SER A 174 4.08 -7.30 -9.84
CA SER A 174 5.09 -6.91 -10.83
C SER A 174 6.08 -5.83 -10.30
N PRO A 175 6.75 -6.07 -9.15
CA PRO A 175 7.68 -5.11 -8.56
C PRO A 175 8.87 -4.75 -9.46
N PRO A 176 9.46 -3.55 -9.29
CA PRO A 176 10.79 -3.25 -9.84
C PRO A 176 11.86 -4.20 -9.32
N THR A 177 12.91 -4.40 -10.12
CA THR A 177 14.12 -5.12 -9.72
C THR A 177 14.70 -4.58 -8.41
N GLY A 178 14.87 -5.45 -7.41
CA GLY A 178 15.37 -5.06 -6.09
C GLY A 178 14.29 -4.87 -5.02
N TYR A 179 13.02 -5.18 -5.32
CA TYR A 179 11.94 -5.32 -4.34
C TYR A 179 11.39 -6.76 -4.29
N PRO A 180 10.85 -7.22 -3.14
CA PRO A 180 10.77 -6.51 -1.86
C PRO A 180 12.13 -6.32 -1.15
N GLN A 181 12.18 -5.34 -0.24
CA GLN A 181 13.29 -5.08 0.67
C GLN A 181 12.86 -5.35 2.12
N ASP A 182 13.80 -5.72 2.99
CA ASP A 182 13.56 -5.88 4.42
C ASP A 182 13.26 -4.52 5.06
N ALA A 183 12.11 -4.42 5.75
CA ALA A 183 11.66 -3.22 6.46
C ALA A 183 11.69 -3.39 7.99
N GLY A 184 12.31 -4.46 8.48
CA GLY A 184 12.45 -4.76 9.90
C GLY A 184 11.18 -5.29 10.57
N ASP A 185 11.36 -5.89 11.75
CA ASP A 185 10.31 -6.54 12.56
C ASP A 185 9.41 -7.54 11.81
N GLY A 186 9.95 -8.27 10.83
CA GLY A 186 9.18 -9.21 10.01
C GLY A 186 8.23 -8.54 9.01
N LYS A 187 8.52 -7.28 8.63
CA LYS A 187 7.88 -6.56 7.54
C LYS A 187 8.81 -6.52 6.33
N VAL A 188 8.23 -6.53 5.14
CA VAL A 188 8.92 -6.14 3.91
C VAL A 188 8.26 -4.92 3.29
N CYS A 189 9.04 -4.16 2.52
CA CYS A 189 8.62 -2.99 1.81
C CYS A 189 8.83 -3.20 0.31
N TYR A 190 7.81 -2.82 -0.47
CA TYR A 190 7.86 -2.73 -1.92
C TYR A 190 7.63 -1.25 -2.28
N ALA A 191 8.32 -0.74 -3.30
CA ALA A 191 8.04 0.58 -3.84
C ALA A 191 8.10 0.58 -5.37
N ALA A 192 7.41 1.54 -6.01
CA ALA A 192 7.40 1.68 -7.47
C ALA A 192 7.11 3.13 -7.90
N PRO A 193 7.67 3.61 -9.02
CA PRO A 193 7.26 4.88 -9.62
C PRO A 193 5.85 4.77 -10.21
N VAL A 194 5.08 5.85 -10.12
CA VAL A 194 3.72 5.97 -10.67
C VAL A 194 3.74 6.81 -11.95
N ARG A 195 2.93 6.38 -12.93
CA ARG A 195 2.54 7.11 -14.14
C ARG A 195 1.03 6.99 -14.36
N PHE A 196 0.48 7.86 -15.18
CA PHE A 196 -0.89 7.77 -15.69
C PHE A 196 -0.96 7.05 -17.04
N ASP A 197 -2.17 6.71 -17.45
CA ASP A 197 -2.52 6.22 -18.80
C ASP A 197 -1.95 7.05 -19.96
N ASP A 198 -1.93 8.38 -19.85
CA ASP A 198 -1.32 9.29 -20.83
C ASP A 198 0.21 9.36 -20.78
N GLY A 199 0.85 8.58 -19.91
CA GLY A 199 2.30 8.53 -19.71
C GLY A 199 2.87 9.65 -18.83
N SER A 200 2.07 10.62 -18.38
CA SER A 200 2.51 11.64 -17.42
C SER A 200 2.74 11.06 -16.02
N ARG A 201 3.42 11.81 -15.15
CA ARG A 201 3.60 11.46 -13.73
C ARG A 201 2.71 12.31 -12.83
N PRO A 202 2.30 11.81 -11.65
CA PRO A 202 1.78 12.65 -10.57
C PRO A 202 2.72 13.83 -10.25
N ALA A 203 2.15 14.96 -9.86
CA ALA A 203 2.92 16.17 -9.53
C ALA A 203 3.33 16.21 -8.05
N ALA A 204 2.48 15.69 -7.18
CA ALA A 204 2.84 15.26 -5.83
C ALA A 204 3.15 13.75 -5.85
N GLU A 205 4.03 13.30 -4.96
CA GLU A 205 4.19 11.88 -4.57
C GLU A 205 4.20 10.88 -5.75
N PRO A 206 5.17 10.99 -6.70
CA PRO A 206 5.13 10.28 -7.96
C PRO A 206 5.58 8.81 -7.86
N ASN A 207 5.55 8.22 -6.66
CA ASN A 207 5.88 6.84 -6.36
C ASN A 207 4.89 6.31 -5.30
N VAL A 208 4.74 5.00 -5.20
CA VAL A 208 3.93 4.31 -4.19
C VAL A 208 4.83 3.41 -3.36
N ARG A 209 4.53 3.30 -2.05
CA ARG A 209 5.15 2.36 -1.11
C ARG A 209 4.07 1.45 -0.51
N VAL A 210 4.34 0.14 -0.47
CA VAL A 210 3.46 -0.89 0.09
C VAL A 210 4.24 -1.69 1.13
N ILE A 211 3.73 -1.73 2.37
CA ILE A 211 4.34 -2.49 3.47
C ILE A 211 3.53 -3.75 3.71
N VAL A 212 4.20 -4.90 3.72
CA VAL A 212 3.60 -6.23 3.92
C VAL A 212 4.20 -6.89 5.15
N SER A 213 3.37 -7.52 5.98
CA SER A 213 3.81 -8.45 7.02
C SER A 213 4.24 -9.76 6.38
N ALA A 214 5.55 -10.07 6.42
CA ALA A 214 6.10 -11.35 5.99
C ALA A 214 5.97 -12.46 7.06
N THR A 215 5.18 -12.21 8.11
CA THR A 215 4.85 -13.17 9.18
C THR A 215 3.37 -13.52 9.24
N THR A 216 2.52 -12.82 8.48
CA THR A 216 1.06 -13.02 8.44
C THR A 216 0.44 -12.80 7.05
N ASP A 217 1.28 -12.61 6.03
CA ASP A 217 0.98 -12.48 4.59
C ASP A 217 -0.10 -11.43 4.28
N ARG A 218 0.08 -10.24 4.88
CA ARG A 218 -0.92 -9.16 4.86
C ARG A 218 -0.33 -7.81 4.52
N VAL A 219 -1.04 -7.05 3.69
CA VAL A 219 -0.77 -5.62 3.50
C VAL A 219 -1.05 -4.89 4.83
N ILE A 220 -0.04 -4.18 5.34
CA ILE A 220 -0.14 -3.32 6.53
C ILE A 220 -0.58 -1.93 6.11
N THR A 221 0.04 -1.35 5.09
CA THR A 221 -0.32 -0.04 4.53
C THR A 221 0.14 0.06 3.07
N ALA A 222 -0.47 0.98 2.32
CA ALA A 222 -0.10 1.37 0.97
C ALA A 222 -0.38 2.86 0.77
N PHE A 223 0.64 3.64 0.44
CA PHE A 223 0.56 5.10 0.37
C PHE A 223 1.50 5.66 -0.69
N PRO A 224 1.17 6.81 -1.32
CA PRO A 224 2.10 7.49 -2.21
C PRO A 224 3.22 8.19 -1.42
N THR A 225 4.34 8.49 -2.08
CA THR A 225 5.51 9.12 -1.45
C THR A 225 6.40 9.82 -2.48
N ASP A 226 7.10 10.88 -2.07
CA ASP A 226 7.97 11.68 -2.94
C ASP A 226 9.26 10.94 -3.33
N ASP A 227 9.76 10.05 -2.47
CA ASP A 227 10.87 9.14 -2.75
C ASP A 227 10.40 7.77 -3.28
N GLY A 228 11.29 7.04 -3.96
CA GLY A 228 11.01 5.73 -4.58
C GLY A 228 11.61 4.53 -3.83
N GLY A 229 11.97 4.71 -2.57
CA GLY A 229 12.75 3.79 -1.74
C GLY A 229 11.97 3.10 -0.61
N CYS A 230 12.72 2.38 0.21
CA CYS A 230 12.33 1.80 1.50
C CYS A 230 13.42 2.13 2.54
#